data_AF-A0A8I0WAX4-F1
#
_entry.id   AF-A0A8I0WAX4-F1
#
_cell.length_a   1.000
_cell.length_b   1.000
_cell.length_c   1.000
_cell.angle_alpha   90.00
_cell.angle_beta   90.00
_cell.angle_gamma   90.00
#
_symmetry.space_group_name_H-M   'P 1'
#
loop_
_entity.id
_entity.type
_entity.pdbx_description
1 polymer ?
#
loop_
_entity_poly.entity_id
_entity_poly.type
_entity_poly.pdbx_seq_one_letter_code
_entity_poly.pdbx_strand_id
1 'polypeptide(L)'
;MIEQLVELNVITIDEVDIFGNYLEDELFDAMKDLFVSLKDEIDKHYTIDEQLEYHYDELIKLYEILKKPQVDLSNLKQFLNIYNDLTPNHYEVNTIEIDPSDEALINRYISKYGFKNYQINFQKLKLEFYEDEQATKLVELKPHEIEDFIINLLIEETEFIRINYTGEEIIEWKFDYLSELKKQKNALDNGVLELIVLEQLLDQYNCENECLNKRIEIVK
;
A
#
# COMPACT_ATOMS: atom_id res chain seq x y z
N MET A 1 -11.29 -10.61 -20.69
CA MET A 1 -9.99 -11.25 -20.40
C MET A 1 -9.97 -11.50 -18.92
N ILE A 2 -9.66 -12.71 -18.46
CA ILE A 2 -9.44 -12.94 -17.03
C ILE A 2 -8.03 -12.39 -16.78
N GLU A 3 -7.92 -11.27 -16.09
CA GLU A 3 -6.63 -10.76 -15.62
C GLU A 3 -6.01 -11.83 -14.72
N GLN A 4 -4.80 -12.29 -15.08
CA GLN A 4 -4.05 -13.20 -14.24
C GLN A 4 -3.48 -12.39 -13.07
N LEU A 5 -3.87 -12.77 -11.87
CA LEU A 5 -3.23 -12.26 -10.65
C LEU A 5 -1.75 -12.66 -10.65
N VAL A 6 -0.92 -11.80 -10.08
CA VAL A 6 0.51 -12.02 -9.90
C VAL A 6 0.85 -12.06 -8.42
N GLU A 7 1.91 -12.80 -8.07
CA GLU A 7 2.40 -12.90 -6.70
C GLU A 7 3.36 -11.75 -6.38
N LEU A 8 2.98 -10.88 -5.46
CA LEU A 8 3.86 -9.87 -4.88
C LEU A 8 4.42 -10.40 -3.55
N ASN A 9 5.74 -10.44 -3.42
CA ASN A 9 6.47 -10.94 -2.27
C ASN A 9 6.99 -9.78 -1.43
N VAL A 10 6.48 -9.65 -0.22
CA VAL A 10 6.78 -8.57 0.72
C VAL A 10 7.73 -9.10 1.79
N ILE A 11 8.94 -8.56 1.83
CA ILE A 11 9.94 -8.90 2.85
C ILE A 11 9.77 -7.93 4.02
N THR A 12 9.40 -8.46 5.18
CA THR A 12 9.19 -7.72 6.42
C THR A 12 10.35 -7.93 7.40
N ILE A 13 10.64 -6.90 8.20
CA ILE A 13 11.62 -6.93 9.29
C ILE A 13 10.86 -6.81 10.62
N ASP A 14 11.08 -7.76 11.51
CA ASP A 14 10.42 -7.87 12.83
C ASP A 14 8.88 -7.76 12.73
N GLU A 15 8.31 -8.23 11.62
CA GLU A 15 6.88 -8.13 11.27
C GLU A 15 6.29 -6.71 11.22
N VAL A 16 7.12 -5.67 11.23
CA VAL A 16 6.69 -4.27 11.32
C VAL A 16 7.20 -3.48 10.14
N ASP A 17 8.52 -3.45 9.95
CA ASP A 17 9.15 -2.67 8.91
C ASP A 17 9.18 -3.43 7.58
N ILE A 18 9.27 -2.70 6.48
CA ILE A 18 9.32 -3.26 5.13
C ILE A 18 10.74 -3.12 4.61
N PHE A 19 11.37 -4.26 4.28
CA PHE A 19 12.63 -4.27 3.54
C PHE A 19 12.39 -3.92 2.07
N GLY A 20 11.40 -4.58 1.45
CA GLY A 20 11.01 -4.33 0.07
C GLY A 20 9.86 -5.23 -0.40
N ASN A 21 9.30 -4.89 -1.55
CA ASN A 21 8.25 -5.66 -2.23
C ASN A 21 8.79 -6.05 -3.61
N TYR A 22 8.61 -7.31 -3.99
CA TYR A 22 9.26 -7.89 -5.16
C TYR A 22 8.33 -8.84 -5.90
N LEU A 23 8.27 -8.72 -7.23
CA LEU A 23 7.71 -9.76 -8.08
C LEU A 23 8.65 -10.97 -8.14
N GLU A 24 8.17 -12.09 -8.69
CA GLU A 24 8.92 -13.35 -8.74
C GLU A 24 10.26 -13.21 -9.49
N ASP A 25 10.29 -12.44 -10.57
CA ASP A 25 11.50 -12.19 -11.38
C ASP A 25 12.51 -11.25 -10.70
N GLU A 26 12.12 -10.60 -9.60
CA GLU A 26 12.94 -9.67 -8.81
C GLU A 26 13.53 -10.31 -7.54
N LEU A 27 13.16 -11.56 -7.21
CA LEU A 27 13.60 -12.24 -5.98
C LEU A 27 15.11 -12.44 -5.89
N PHE A 28 15.79 -12.56 -7.04
CA PHE A 28 17.25 -12.62 -7.07
C PHE A 28 17.88 -11.31 -6.60
N ASP A 29 17.35 -10.18 -7.07
CA ASP A 29 17.83 -8.86 -6.68
C ASP A 29 17.54 -8.60 -5.20
N ALA A 30 16.38 -9.02 -4.69
CA ALA A 30 16.08 -8.96 -3.26
C ALA A 30 17.12 -9.70 -2.39
N MET A 31 17.46 -10.95 -2.73
CA MET A 31 18.48 -11.71 -2.00
C MET A 31 19.87 -11.10 -2.10
N LYS A 32 20.20 -10.50 -3.25
CA LYS A 32 21.47 -9.84 -3.47
C LYS A 32 21.59 -8.59 -2.59
N ASP A 33 20.54 -7.77 -2.52
CA ASP A 33 20.51 -6.58 -1.68
C ASP A 33 20.63 -6.94 -0.19
N LEU A 34 19.91 -7.97 0.25
CA LEU A 34 20.05 -8.53 1.60
C LEU A 34 21.49 -8.98 1.88
N PHE A 35 22.10 -9.75 0.96
CA PHE A 35 23.46 -10.24 1.11
C PHE A 35 24.47 -9.10 1.24
N VAL A 36 24.36 -8.08 0.38
CA VAL A 36 25.23 -6.90 0.42
C VAL A 36 25.07 -6.16 1.74
N SER A 37 23.83 -5.88 2.17
CA SER A 37 23.57 -5.22 3.45
C SER A 37 24.16 -5.97 4.64
N LEU A 38 24.05 -7.30 4.65
CA LEU A 38 24.62 -8.13 5.71
C LEU A 38 26.15 -8.12 5.68
N LYS A 39 26.74 -8.23 4.49
CA LYS A 39 28.20 -8.22 4.35
C LYS A 39 28.80 -6.89 4.80
N ASP A 40 28.17 -5.78 4.42
CA ASP A 40 28.59 -4.43 4.82
C ASP A 40 28.50 -4.25 6.35
N GLU A 41 27.44 -4.75 6.99
CA GLU A 41 27.31 -4.72 8.44
C GLU A 41 28.34 -5.60 9.15
N ILE A 42 28.63 -6.80 8.62
CA ILE A 42 29.69 -7.67 9.16
C ILE A 42 31.07 -7.01 9.01
N ASP A 43 31.39 -6.46 7.85
CA ASP A 43 32.68 -5.80 7.58
C ASP A 43 32.95 -4.59 8.46
N LYS A 44 31.87 -3.90 8.84
CA LYS A 44 31.94 -2.73 9.71
C LYS A 44 32.20 -3.10 11.18
N HIS A 45 31.76 -4.28 11.63
CA HIS A 45 31.75 -4.64 13.05
C HIS A 45 32.72 -5.77 13.44
N TYR A 46 33.22 -6.55 12.48
CA TYR A 46 34.07 -7.72 12.74
C TYR A 46 35.39 -7.66 11.98
N THR A 47 36.46 -8.06 12.64
CA THR A 47 37.78 -8.26 12.02
C THR A 47 37.76 -9.48 11.08
N ILE A 48 38.72 -9.57 10.16
CA ILE A 48 38.81 -10.70 9.22
C ILE A 48 38.89 -12.06 9.95
N ASP A 49 39.61 -12.14 11.06
CA ASP A 49 39.73 -13.38 11.84
C ASP A 49 38.39 -13.77 12.48
N GLU A 50 37.64 -12.81 13.03
CA GLU A 50 36.29 -13.05 13.57
C GLU A 50 35.29 -13.43 12.48
N GLN A 51 35.39 -12.81 11.30
CA GLN A 51 34.55 -13.18 10.15
C GLN A 51 34.79 -14.62 9.70
N LEU A 52 36.05 -15.05 9.65
CA LEU A 52 36.44 -16.41 9.32
C LEU A 52 35.91 -17.42 10.35
N GLU A 53 35.95 -17.07 11.64
CA GLU A 53 35.53 -17.96 12.72
C GLU A 53 33.99 -18.06 12.86
N TYR A 54 33.27 -16.95 12.69
CA TYR A 54 31.85 -16.87 13.08
C TYR A 54 30.87 -16.71 11.93
N HIS A 55 31.29 -16.21 10.75
CA HIS A 55 30.33 -15.76 9.72
C HIS A 55 30.52 -16.40 8.34
N TYR A 56 31.74 -16.76 7.95
CA TYR A 56 32.02 -17.21 6.59
C TYR A 56 31.32 -18.51 6.20
N ASP A 57 31.14 -19.46 7.12
CA ASP A 57 30.42 -20.70 6.81
C ASP A 57 28.98 -20.43 6.35
N GLU A 58 28.27 -19.53 7.04
CA GLU A 58 26.90 -19.17 6.67
C GLU A 58 26.86 -18.23 5.45
N LEU A 59 27.79 -17.27 5.33
CA LEU A 59 27.91 -16.41 4.14
C LEU A 59 28.17 -17.23 2.87
N ILE A 60 28.95 -18.31 2.95
CA ILE A 60 29.17 -19.24 1.84
C ILE A 60 27.85 -19.91 1.46
N LYS A 61 27.06 -20.40 2.42
CA LYS A 61 25.76 -21.03 2.13
C LYS A 61 24.78 -20.04 1.47
N LEU A 62 24.73 -18.80 1.95
CA LEU A 62 23.91 -17.74 1.32
C LEU A 62 24.34 -17.50 -0.13
N TYR A 63 25.65 -17.44 -0.37
CA TYR A 63 26.20 -17.26 -1.72
C TYR A 63 25.94 -18.46 -2.65
N GLU A 64 25.95 -19.69 -2.12
CA GLU A 64 25.58 -20.89 -2.88
C GLU A 64 24.13 -20.85 -3.36
N ILE A 65 23.20 -20.30 -2.56
CA ILE A 65 21.81 -20.10 -2.96
C ILE A 65 21.73 -19.09 -4.11
N LEU A 66 22.44 -17.95 -4.00
CA LEU A 66 22.51 -16.93 -5.06
C LEU A 66 23.09 -17.47 -6.38
N LYS A 67 23.92 -18.50 -6.34
CA LYS A 67 24.50 -19.11 -7.55
C LYS A 67 23.57 -20.05 -8.30
N LYS A 68 22.38 -20.35 -7.78
CA LYS A 68 21.45 -21.24 -8.46
C LYS A 68 21.02 -20.64 -9.81
N PRO A 69 20.85 -21.45 -10.87
CA PRO A 69 20.51 -20.96 -12.21
C PRO A 69 19.15 -20.27 -12.29
N GLN A 70 18.25 -20.65 -11.39
CA GLN A 70 16.92 -20.09 -11.26
C GLN A 70 16.66 -19.89 -9.77
N VAL A 71 16.08 -18.74 -9.45
CA VAL A 71 15.65 -18.36 -8.11
C VAL A 71 14.14 -18.39 -8.07
N ASP A 72 13.60 -18.99 -7.03
CA ASP A 72 12.19 -18.97 -6.70
C ASP A 72 11.96 -18.57 -5.23
N LEU A 73 10.69 -18.48 -4.83
CA LEU A 73 10.30 -18.19 -3.46
C LEU A 73 10.84 -19.20 -2.45
N SER A 74 11.00 -20.47 -2.84
CA SER A 74 11.59 -21.48 -1.94
C SER A 74 13.07 -21.20 -1.68
N ASN A 75 13.80 -20.67 -2.66
CA ASN A 75 15.18 -20.25 -2.50
C ASN A 75 15.28 -19.03 -1.59
N LEU A 76 14.40 -18.03 -1.75
CA LEU A 76 14.34 -16.88 -0.84
C LEU A 76 14.04 -17.32 0.60
N LYS A 77 13.07 -18.22 0.82
CA LYS A 77 12.77 -18.74 2.17
C LYS A 77 13.96 -19.47 2.79
N GLN A 78 14.65 -20.29 1.99
CA GLN A 78 15.88 -20.96 2.44
C GLN A 78 16.97 -19.94 2.79
N PHE A 79 17.12 -18.90 1.98
CA PHE A 79 18.08 -17.82 2.19
C PHE A 79 17.78 -17.07 3.48
N LEU A 80 16.54 -16.62 3.68
CA LEU A 80 16.13 -15.88 4.87
C LEU A 80 16.31 -16.68 6.16
N ASN A 81 16.09 -18.00 6.12
CA ASN A 81 16.32 -18.86 7.27
C ASN A 81 17.78 -18.83 7.76
N ILE A 82 18.74 -18.81 6.85
CA ILE A 82 20.17 -18.69 7.18
C ILE A 82 20.52 -17.25 7.53
N TYR A 83 19.97 -16.29 6.78
CA TYR A 83 20.19 -14.86 6.98
C TYR A 83 19.84 -14.43 8.41
N ASN A 84 18.71 -14.89 8.92
CA ASN A 84 18.21 -14.56 10.26
C ASN A 84 19.11 -15.07 11.40
N ASP A 85 19.97 -16.06 11.17
CA ASP A 85 20.96 -16.49 12.16
C ASP A 85 22.13 -15.49 12.27
N LEU A 86 22.29 -14.61 11.28
CA LEU A 86 23.41 -13.67 11.15
C LEU A 86 23.05 -12.21 11.47
N THR A 87 21.77 -11.91 11.69
CA THR A 87 21.27 -10.57 11.99
C THR A 87 20.46 -10.57 13.29
N PRO A 88 20.48 -9.47 14.07
CA PRO A 88 19.63 -9.37 15.26
C PRO A 88 18.14 -9.23 14.94
N ASN A 89 17.78 -8.80 13.73
CA ASN A 89 16.38 -8.60 13.33
C ASN A 89 15.86 -9.83 12.60
N HIS A 90 14.55 -10.08 12.68
CA HIS A 90 13.91 -11.22 12.03
C HIS A 90 13.30 -10.83 10.68
N TYR A 91 13.78 -11.44 9.60
CA TYR A 91 13.28 -11.20 8.25
C TYR A 91 12.36 -12.34 7.82
N GLU A 92 11.18 -11.98 7.32
CA GLU A 92 10.20 -12.93 6.78
C GLU A 92 9.71 -12.47 5.41
N VAL A 93 9.28 -13.42 4.57
CA VAL A 93 8.62 -13.11 3.29
C VAL A 93 7.17 -13.54 3.34
N ASN A 94 6.28 -12.61 3.00
CA ASN A 94 4.85 -12.81 2.85
C ASN A 94 4.46 -12.65 1.39
N THR A 95 3.59 -13.53 0.88
CA THR A 95 3.14 -13.49 -0.52
C THR A 95 1.67 -13.11 -0.58
N ILE A 96 1.32 -12.19 -1.48
CA ILE A 96 -0.06 -11.79 -1.77
C ILE A 96 -0.31 -11.86 -3.27
N GLU A 97 -1.53 -12.25 -3.64
CA GLU A 97 -1.99 -12.18 -5.03
C GLU A 97 -2.57 -10.80 -5.30
N ILE A 98 -2.07 -10.14 -6.35
CA ILE A 98 -2.50 -8.80 -6.73
C ILE A 98 -2.88 -8.74 -8.20
N ASP A 99 -3.74 -7.80 -8.54
CA ASP A 99 -3.95 -7.38 -9.92
C ASP A 99 -2.70 -6.60 -10.37
N PRO A 100 -2.08 -6.92 -11.52
CA PRO A 100 -0.91 -6.18 -12.00
C PRO A 100 -1.18 -4.67 -12.16
N SER A 101 -2.43 -4.29 -12.44
CA SER A 101 -2.82 -2.87 -12.52
C SER A 101 -2.73 -2.14 -11.16
N ASP A 102 -2.79 -2.88 -10.06
CA ASP A 102 -2.72 -2.35 -8.69
C ASP A 102 -1.28 -2.29 -8.13
N GLU A 103 -0.29 -2.86 -8.82
CA GLU A 103 1.04 -3.11 -8.26
C GLU A 103 1.72 -1.85 -7.70
N ALA A 104 1.82 -0.78 -8.51
CA ALA A 104 2.46 0.46 -8.10
C ALA A 104 1.76 1.10 -6.89
N LEU A 105 0.43 1.01 -6.86
CA LEU A 105 -0.40 1.56 -5.79
C LEU A 105 -0.24 0.77 -4.49
N ILE A 106 -0.28 -0.56 -4.58
CA ILE A 106 -0.08 -1.49 -3.46
C ILE A 106 1.34 -1.33 -2.90
N ASN A 107 2.35 -1.25 -3.77
CA ASN A 107 3.74 -1.01 -3.37
C ASN A 107 3.88 0.30 -2.59
N ARG A 108 3.30 1.40 -3.10
CA ARG A 108 3.31 2.69 -2.40
C ARG A 108 2.59 2.61 -1.05
N TYR A 109 1.49 1.88 -0.97
CA TYR A 109 0.74 1.70 0.27
C TYR A 109 1.56 0.93 1.31
N ILE A 110 2.04 -0.26 0.96
CA ILE A 110 2.79 -1.14 1.86
C ILE A 110 4.05 -0.43 2.37
N SER A 111 4.80 0.23 1.49
CA SER A 111 6.02 0.94 1.88
C SER A 111 5.78 2.10 2.85
N LYS A 112 4.60 2.72 2.83
CA LYS A 112 4.27 3.87 3.68
C LYS A 112 3.52 3.50 4.96
N TYR A 113 2.65 2.49 4.89
CA TYR A 113 1.73 2.12 5.97
C TYR A 113 2.02 0.76 6.57
N GLY A 114 2.90 -0.02 5.96
CA GLY A 114 3.23 -1.37 6.40
C GLY A 114 2.27 -2.44 5.88
N PHE A 115 2.77 -3.67 5.83
CA PHE A 115 2.08 -4.82 5.26
C PHE A 115 0.85 -5.23 6.07
N LYS A 116 0.93 -5.20 7.41
CA LYS A 116 -0.21 -5.49 8.29
C LYS A 116 -1.39 -4.55 8.02
N ASN A 117 -1.15 -3.26 7.78
CA ASN A 117 -2.22 -2.32 7.45
C ASN A 117 -2.82 -2.60 6.07
N TYR A 118 -2.01 -3.00 5.10
CA TYR A 118 -2.49 -3.42 3.78
C TYR A 118 -3.46 -4.60 3.89
N GLN A 119 -3.09 -5.64 4.64
CA GLN A 119 -3.90 -6.85 4.83
C GLN A 119 -5.27 -6.56 5.47
N ILE A 120 -5.37 -5.51 6.29
CA ILE A 120 -6.60 -5.18 7.02
C ILE A 120 -7.48 -4.20 6.24
N ASN A 121 -6.89 -3.20 5.57
CA ASN A 121 -7.65 -2.03 5.12
C ASN A 121 -7.67 -1.82 3.59
N PHE A 122 -6.76 -2.41 2.82
CA PHE A 122 -6.53 -1.98 1.42
C PHE A 122 -6.88 -3.04 0.36
N GLN A 123 -7.06 -4.31 0.71
CA GLN A 123 -7.30 -5.37 -0.28
C GLN A 123 -8.63 -5.23 -1.03
N LYS A 124 -9.71 -4.81 -0.33
CA LYS A 124 -11.02 -4.52 -0.90
C LYS A 124 -11.70 -3.46 -0.06
N LEU A 125 -11.97 -2.30 -0.64
CA LEU A 125 -12.71 -1.25 0.05
C LEU A 125 -14.19 -1.44 -0.24
N LYS A 126 -14.98 -1.46 0.82
CA LYS A 126 -16.44 -1.47 0.73
C LYS A 126 -16.95 -0.13 1.20
N LEU A 127 -17.75 0.51 0.36
CA LEU A 127 -18.40 1.78 0.65
C LEU A 127 -19.90 1.57 0.75
N GLU A 128 -20.47 1.87 1.91
CA GLU A 128 -21.92 1.90 2.12
C GLU A 128 -22.42 3.33 2.10
N PHE A 129 -23.46 3.56 1.32
CA PHE A 129 -24.16 4.83 1.22
C PHE A 129 -25.41 4.73 2.06
N TYR A 130 -25.67 5.78 2.84
CA TYR A 130 -26.80 5.87 3.73
C TYR A 130 -27.65 7.09 3.38
N GLU A 131 -28.97 6.92 3.45
CA GLU A 131 -29.95 8.02 3.47
C GLU A 131 -30.97 7.71 4.59
N ASP A 132 -31.26 8.68 5.45
CA ASP A 132 -32.19 8.52 6.59
C ASP A 132 -31.88 7.26 7.43
N GLU A 133 -30.59 7.07 7.74
CA GLU A 133 -30.04 5.93 8.50
C GLU A 133 -30.17 4.55 7.84
N GLN A 134 -30.68 4.46 6.61
CA GLN A 134 -30.80 3.21 5.88
C GLN A 134 -29.72 3.09 4.81
N ALA A 135 -29.05 1.94 4.75
CA ALA A 135 -28.11 1.63 3.69
C ALA A 135 -28.86 1.52 2.35
N THR A 136 -28.53 2.40 1.41
CA THR A 136 -29.18 2.49 0.09
C THR A 136 -28.36 1.84 -1.01
N LYS A 137 -27.03 1.81 -0.86
CA LYS A 137 -26.10 1.30 -1.87
C LYS A 137 -24.83 0.76 -1.21
N LEU A 138 -24.33 -0.36 -1.71
CA LEU A 138 -23.01 -0.90 -1.39
C LEU A 138 -22.17 -0.87 -2.68
N VAL A 139 -20.96 -0.33 -2.60
CA VAL A 139 -19.98 -0.31 -3.69
C VAL A 139 -18.72 -1.02 -3.19
N GLU A 140 -18.25 -2.01 -3.94
CA GLU A 140 -16.94 -2.62 -3.70
C GLU A 140 -15.96 -2.04 -4.72
N LEU A 141 -14.82 -1.54 -4.23
CA LEU A 141 -13.76 -0.94 -5.03
C LEU A 141 -12.48 -1.76 -4.91
N LYS A 142 -11.90 -2.10 -6.05
CA LYS A 142 -10.50 -2.50 -6.15
C LYS A 142 -9.59 -1.26 -5.96
N PRO A 143 -8.31 -1.45 -5.57
CA PRO A 143 -7.39 -0.33 -5.37
C PRO A 143 -7.30 0.64 -6.56
N HIS A 144 -7.15 0.15 -7.80
CA HIS A 144 -7.08 1.00 -9.00
C HIS A 144 -8.38 1.75 -9.32
N GLU A 145 -9.52 1.31 -8.78
CA GLU A 145 -10.81 1.97 -9.00
C GLU A 145 -11.04 3.15 -8.05
N ILE A 146 -10.22 3.28 -7.00
CA ILE A 146 -10.37 4.33 -5.98
C ILE A 146 -10.21 5.72 -6.59
N GLU A 147 -9.21 5.91 -7.46
CA GLU A 147 -8.95 7.21 -8.10
C GLU A 147 -10.16 7.67 -8.92
N ASP A 148 -10.65 6.79 -9.79
CA ASP A 148 -11.82 7.07 -10.63
C ASP A 148 -13.07 7.34 -9.77
N PHE A 149 -13.24 6.59 -8.68
CA PHE A 149 -14.33 6.84 -7.74
C PHE A 149 -14.24 8.24 -7.12
N ILE A 150 -13.06 8.65 -6.63
CA ILE A 150 -12.83 10.00 -6.07
C ILE A 150 -13.17 11.07 -7.11
N ILE A 151 -12.66 10.93 -8.34
CA ILE A 151 -12.90 11.90 -9.40
C ILE A 151 -14.39 12.01 -9.71
N ASN A 152 -15.09 10.88 -9.83
CA ASN A 152 -16.53 10.87 -10.10
C ASN A 152 -17.32 11.54 -8.97
N LEU A 153 -17.01 11.24 -7.71
CA LEU A 153 -17.67 11.87 -6.56
C LEU A 153 -17.43 13.39 -6.53
N LEU A 154 -16.21 13.85 -6.79
CA LEU A 154 -15.89 15.28 -6.89
C LEU A 154 -16.70 15.98 -7.99
N ILE A 155 -16.86 15.33 -9.15
CA ILE A 155 -17.66 15.84 -10.27
C ILE A 155 -19.14 15.91 -9.88
N GLU A 156 -19.69 14.82 -9.34
CA GLU A 156 -21.10 14.74 -8.94
C GLU A 156 -21.45 15.84 -7.93
N GLU A 157 -20.64 16.04 -6.91
CA GLU A 157 -20.88 17.08 -5.88
C GLU A 157 -20.77 18.50 -6.46
N THR A 158 -19.78 18.75 -7.31
CA THR A 158 -19.61 20.07 -7.94
C THR A 158 -20.79 20.39 -8.88
N GLU A 159 -21.24 19.40 -9.65
CA GLU A 159 -22.41 19.51 -10.54
C GLU A 159 -23.70 19.74 -9.74
N PHE A 160 -23.89 19.00 -8.64
CA PHE A 160 -25.02 19.18 -7.74
C PHE A 160 -25.08 20.62 -7.22
N ILE A 161 -23.96 21.17 -6.74
CA ILE A 161 -23.91 22.56 -6.26
C ILE A 161 -24.23 23.55 -7.38
N ARG A 162 -23.64 23.36 -8.57
CA ARG A 162 -23.86 24.24 -9.72
C ARG A 162 -25.32 24.30 -10.16
N ILE A 163 -26.04 23.19 -10.07
CA ILE A 163 -27.44 23.09 -10.53
C ILE A 163 -28.41 23.63 -9.48
N ASN A 164 -28.14 23.41 -8.19
CA ASN A 164 -29.14 23.64 -7.14
C ASN A 164 -28.95 24.94 -6.35
N TYR A 165 -27.82 25.64 -6.51
CA TYR A 165 -27.53 26.86 -5.77
C TYR A 165 -27.23 28.04 -6.69
N THR A 166 -27.75 29.21 -6.33
CA THR A 166 -27.41 30.47 -6.98
C THR A 166 -26.03 30.96 -6.57
N GLY A 167 -25.49 31.95 -7.30
CA GLY A 167 -24.17 32.52 -6.98
C GLY A 167 -24.08 33.13 -5.57
N GLU A 168 -25.17 33.74 -5.08
CA GLU A 168 -25.24 34.31 -3.72
C GLU A 168 -25.21 33.19 -2.65
N GLU A 169 -26.04 32.17 -2.81
CA GLU A 169 -26.09 31.01 -1.91
C GLU A 169 -24.77 30.23 -1.90
N ILE A 170 -24.06 30.18 -3.03
CA ILE A 170 -22.73 29.56 -3.08
C ILE A 170 -21.74 30.31 -2.19
N ILE A 171 -21.71 31.65 -2.28
CA ILE A 171 -20.80 32.47 -1.47
C ILE A 171 -21.11 32.30 0.02
N GLU A 172 -22.38 32.28 0.39
CA GLU A 172 -22.78 32.22 1.79
C GLU A 172 -22.65 30.82 2.40
N TRP A 173 -22.94 29.76 1.64
CA TRP A 173 -23.13 28.42 2.22
C TRP A 173 -22.27 27.31 1.63
N LYS A 174 -21.79 27.43 0.38
CA LYS A 174 -21.10 26.31 -0.31
C LYS A 174 -19.64 26.56 -0.64
N PHE A 175 -19.15 27.79 -0.50
CA PHE A 175 -17.80 28.13 -0.94
C PHE A 175 -16.70 27.39 -0.17
N ASP A 176 -16.90 27.17 1.13
CA ASP A 176 -15.97 26.41 1.97
C ASP A 176 -15.91 24.94 1.51
N TYR A 177 -17.06 24.30 1.31
CA TYR A 177 -17.12 22.93 0.81
C TYR A 177 -16.47 22.79 -0.58
N LEU A 178 -16.79 23.67 -1.53
CA LEU A 178 -16.13 23.71 -2.85
C LEU A 178 -14.61 23.87 -2.74
N SER A 179 -14.14 24.65 -1.76
CA SER A 179 -12.72 24.82 -1.50
C SER A 179 -12.08 23.54 -0.97
N GLU A 180 -12.77 22.77 -0.12
CA GLU A 180 -12.31 21.45 0.33
C GLU A 180 -12.28 20.42 -0.80
N LEU A 181 -13.33 20.35 -1.63
CA LEU A 181 -13.35 19.48 -2.81
C LEU A 181 -12.15 19.76 -3.74
N LYS A 182 -11.83 21.04 -3.96
CA LYS A 182 -10.66 21.45 -4.74
C LYS A 182 -9.34 21.04 -4.09
N LYS A 183 -9.22 21.09 -2.75
CA LYS A 183 -8.02 20.62 -2.04
C LYS A 183 -7.82 19.12 -2.26
N GLN A 184 -8.88 18.31 -2.21
CA GLN A 184 -8.80 16.87 -2.45
C GLN A 184 -8.37 16.55 -3.89
N LYS A 185 -8.91 17.27 -4.89
CA LYS A 185 -8.46 17.13 -6.28
C LYS A 185 -6.96 17.46 -6.44
N ASN A 186 -6.51 18.55 -5.82
CA ASN A 186 -5.10 18.93 -5.86
C ASN A 186 -4.21 17.92 -5.12
N ALA A 187 -4.68 17.33 -4.02
CA ALA A 187 -3.94 16.29 -3.30
C ALA A 187 -3.70 15.08 -4.20
N LEU A 188 -4.76 14.63 -4.89
CA LEU A 188 -4.69 13.55 -5.87
C LEU A 188 -3.70 13.88 -7.00
N ASP A 189 -3.81 15.06 -7.61
CA ASP A 189 -2.90 15.50 -8.69
C ASP A 189 -1.43 15.62 -8.26
N ASN A 190 -1.18 15.87 -6.97
CA ASN A 190 0.16 15.94 -6.39
C ASN A 190 0.68 14.56 -5.92
N GLY A 191 -0.03 13.47 -6.24
CA GLY A 191 0.40 12.11 -5.94
C GLY A 191 0.20 11.68 -4.49
N VAL A 192 -0.68 12.36 -3.73
CA VAL A 192 -1.13 11.87 -2.43
C VAL A 192 -1.88 10.55 -2.65
N LEU A 193 -1.66 9.57 -1.77
CA LEU A 193 -2.30 8.26 -1.85
C LEU A 193 -3.83 8.42 -1.84
N GLU A 194 -4.47 7.73 -2.78
CA GLU A 194 -5.90 7.74 -3.10
C GLU A 194 -6.73 7.38 -1.87
N LEU A 195 -6.32 6.40 -1.04
CA LEU A 195 -7.07 6.08 0.18
C LEU A 195 -7.15 7.26 1.15
N ILE A 196 -6.06 8.01 1.32
CA ILE A 196 -6.05 9.19 2.21
C ILE A 196 -6.99 10.25 1.65
N VAL A 197 -6.93 10.49 0.34
CA VAL A 197 -7.78 11.46 -0.34
C VAL A 197 -9.24 11.03 -0.23
N LEU A 198 -9.54 9.73 -0.36
CA LEU A 198 -10.87 9.18 -0.19
C LEU A 198 -11.38 9.41 1.23
N GLU A 199 -10.64 9.01 2.26
CA GLU A 199 -11.03 9.20 3.67
C GLU A 199 -11.37 10.67 3.97
N GLN A 200 -10.49 11.59 3.55
CA GLN A 200 -10.72 13.02 3.74
C GLN A 200 -11.93 13.53 2.94
N LEU A 201 -12.12 13.05 1.71
CA LEU A 201 -13.28 13.41 0.89
C LEU A 201 -14.59 12.94 1.53
N LEU A 202 -14.63 11.71 2.05
CA LEU A 202 -15.81 11.17 2.71
C LEU A 202 -16.14 11.93 4.00
N ASP A 203 -15.13 12.31 4.80
CA ASP A 203 -15.34 13.15 5.98
C ASP A 203 -15.99 14.50 5.62
N GLN A 204 -15.50 15.16 4.56
CA GLN A 204 -16.07 16.43 4.09
C GLN A 204 -17.48 16.24 3.53
N TYR A 205 -17.69 15.19 2.73
CA TYR A 205 -19.01 14.85 2.20
C TYR A 205 -20.03 14.61 3.32
N ASN A 206 -19.65 13.85 4.35
CA ASN A 206 -20.51 13.52 5.48
C ASN A 206 -20.84 14.75 6.33
N CYS A 207 -19.87 15.64 6.56
CA CYS A 207 -20.11 16.89 7.27
C CYS A 207 -21.08 17.81 6.50
N GLU A 208 -20.87 17.94 5.19
CA GLU A 208 -21.73 18.79 4.34
C GLU A 208 -23.18 18.27 4.26
N ASN A 209 -23.33 16.95 4.25
CA ASN A 209 -24.62 16.29 4.09
C ASN A 209 -25.28 15.86 5.41
N GLU A 210 -24.74 16.25 6.56
CA GLU A 210 -25.27 15.91 7.89
C GLU A 210 -26.77 16.29 8.02
N CYS A 211 -27.12 17.50 7.57
CA CYS A 211 -28.51 17.98 7.61
C CYS A 211 -29.44 17.29 6.61
N LEU A 212 -28.89 16.58 5.63
CA LEU A 212 -29.63 15.80 4.64
C LEU A 212 -29.72 14.32 5.01
N ASN A 213 -29.20 13.92 6.17
CA ASN A 213 -29.08 12.54 6.63
C ASN A 213 -28.40 11.62 5.59
N LYS A 214 -27.49 12.16 4.77
CA LYS A 214 -26.71 11.35 3.82
C LYS A 214 -25.30 11.19 4.33
N ARG A 215 -24.77 9.97 4.20
CA ARG A 215 -23.37 9.69 4.51
C ARG A 215 -22.85 8.50 3.73
N ILE A 216 -21.54 8.45 3.56
CA ILE A 216 -20.80 7.33 2.98
C ILE A 216 -19.82 6.83 4.04
N GLU A 217 -19.78 5.53 4.26
CA GLU A 217 -18.89 4.89 5.23
C GLU A 217 -18.02 3.83 4.57
N ILE A 218 -16.75 3.77 4.96
CA ILE A 218 -15.88 2.64 4.65
C ILE A 218 -16.21 1.52 5.65
N VAL A 219 -16.76 0.41 5.15
CA VAL A 219 -17.07 -0.78 5.95
C VAL A 219 -15.97 -1.82 5.81
N LYS A 220 -15.60 -2.43 6.94
CA LYS A 220 -14.59 -3.49 7.07
C LYS A 220 -15.20 -4.88 6.99
#